data_AF-A0AAE1QY09-F1
#
_entry.id   AF-A0AAE1QY09-F1
#
_cell.length_a   1.000
_cell.length_b   1.000
_cell.length_c   1.000
_cell.angle_alpha   90.00
_cell.angle_beta   90.00
_cell.angle_gamma   90.00
#
_symmetry.space_group_name_H-M   'P 1'
#
loop_
_entity.id
_entity.type
_entity.pdbx_description
1 polymer ?
#
loop_
_entity_poly.entity_id
_entity_poly.type
_entity_poly.pdbx_seq_one_letter_code
_entity_poly.pdbx_strand_id
1 'polypeptide(L)'
;MSGVACQFTFCSKWFLQKIGHEGLNNLLMAYEDKTSYAMCVFSLALGPNTEPMTFVGKTLEEKNKISHRGKALELVKSHSAEARYTFQTDTTA
;
A
#
# COMPACT_ATOMS: atom_id res chain seq x y z
N MET A 1 -15.24 -6.05 21.70
CA MET A 1 -14.97 -4.70 21.16
C MET A 1 -13.48 -4.56 20.93
N SER A 2 -12.99 -4.98 19.76
CA SER A 2 -11.57 -4.83 19.40
C SER A 2 -11.50 -4.60 17.90
N GLY A 3 -11.72 -3.34 17.51
CA GLY A 3 -11.61 -2.91 16.11
C GLY A 3 -10.16 -3.00 15.66
N VAL A 4 -9.91 -3.72 14.58
CA VAL A 4 -8.60 -3.81 13.95
C VAL A 4 -8.43 -2.59 13.06
N ALA A 5 -7.68 -1.60 13.53
CA ALA A 5 -7.40 -0.39 12.75
C ALA A 5 -6.27 -0.66 11.75
N CYS A 6 -6.59 -0.60 10.45
CA CYS A 6 -5.57 -0.58 9.39
C CYS A 6 -5.29 0.89 9.04
N GLN A 7 -4.20 1.46 9.57
CA GLN A 7 -3.83 2.85 9.31
C GLN A 7 -3.10 2.94 7.95
N PHE A 8 -3.71 3.58 6.96
CA PHE A 8 -3.10 3.82 5.64
C PHE A 8 -2.39 5.17 5.58
N THR A 9 -1.09 5.21 5.89
CA THR A 9 -0.30 6.44 5.72
C THR A 9 0.33 6.49 4.33
N PHE A 10 -0.27 7.26 3.40
CA PHE A 10 0.29 7.53 2.07
C PHE A 10 1.20 8.78 2.09
N CYS A 11 2.52 8.58 2.18
CA CYS A 11 3.54 9.65 2.13
C CYS A 11 3.54 10.42 0.78
N SER A 12 3.23 9.75 -0.33
CA SER A 12 3.30 10.32 -1.68
C SER A 12 2.32 11.46 -1.95
N LYS A 13 1.19 11.54 -1.23
CA LYS A 13 0.19 12.60 -1.41
C LYS A 13 0.78 13.97 -1.08
N TRP A 14 1.40 14.09 0.09
CA TRP A 14 1.95 15.36 0.56
C TRP A 14 3.19 15.76 -0.22
N PHE A 15 4.02 14.78 -0.60
CA PHE A 15 5.20 15.01 -1.43
C PHE A 15 4.82 15.61 -2.79
N LEU A 16 3.92 14.97 -3.53
CA LEU A 16 3.45 15.48 -4.84
C LEU A 16 2.73 16.82 -4.72
N GLN A 17 1.98 17.06 -3.64
CA GLN A 17 1.34 18.35 -3.40
C GLN A 17 2.36 19.47 -3.20
N LYS A 18 3.54 19.18 -2.64
CA LYS A 18 4.58 20.18 -2.36
C LYS A 18 5.48 20.47 -3.56
N ILE A 19 5.90 19.45 -4.32
CA ILE A 19 6.82 19.64 -5.45
C ILE A 19 6.13 19.71 -6.82
N GLY A 20 4.89 19.23 -6.91
CA GLY A 20 4.16 19.16 -8.17
C GLY A 20 4.74 18.17 -9.18
N HIS A 21 4.09 18.06 -10.34
CA HIS A 21 4.57 17.23 -11.44
C HIS A 21 5.90 17.74 -12.02
N GLU A 22 6.05 19.06 -12.13
CA GLU A 22 7.28 19.67 -12.66
C GLU A 22 8.46 19.47 -11.71
N GLY A 23 8.28 19.68 -10.40
CA GLY A 23 9.36 19.47 -9.43
C GLY A 23 9.82 18.02 -9.35
N LEU A 24 8.90 17.06 -9.54
CA LEU A 24 9.29 15.65 -9.63
C LEU A 24 10.14 15.38 -10.88
N ASN A 25 9.74 15.89 -12.04
CA ASN A 25 10.52 15.72 -13.28
C ASN A 25 11.89 16.37 -13.18
N ASN A 26 11.98 17.57 -12.59
CA ASN A 26 13.24 18.27 -12.37
C ASN A 26 14.18 17.51 -11.43
N LEU A 27 13.64 16.83 -10.40
CA LEU A 27 14.42 15.99 -9.50
C LEU A 27 15.00 14.77 -10.24
N LEU A 28 14.22 14.15 -11.13
CA LEU A 28 14.66 12.98 -11.91
C LEU A 28 15.73 13.31 -12.96
N MET A 29 15.83 14.57 -13.40
CA MET A 29 16.86 14.99 -14.37
C MET A 29 18.29 14.86 -13.84
N ALA A 30 18.49 14.86 -12.52
CA ALA A 30 19.81 14.75 -11.90
C ALA A 30 20.39 13.32 -11.89
N TYR A 31 19.58 12.31 -12.25
CA TYR A 31 19.97 10.90 -12.17
C TYR A 31 19.92 10.21 -13.54
N GLU A 32 20.97 9.46 -13.86
CA GLU A 32 21.05 8.66 -15.08
C GLU A 32 20.06 7.49 -15.04
N ASP A 33 20.05 6.77 -13.90
CA ASP A 33 19.07 5.72 -13.59
C ASP A 33 17.76 6.31 -13.08
N LYS A 34 16.66 5.98 -13.76
CA LYS A 34 15.30 6.43 -13.45
C LYS A 34 14.40 5.30 -12.97
N THR A 35 14.98 4.14 -12.65
CA THR A 35 14.22 3.00 -12.15
C THR A 35 13.41 3.40 -10.91
N SER A 36 12.10 3.25 -11.01
CA SER A 36 11.19 3.56 -9.91
C SER A 36 10.16 2.45 -9.75
N TYR A 37 9.65 2.28 -8.53
CA TYR A 37 8.54 1.36 -8.28
C TYR A 37 7.50 2.01 -7.38
N ALA A 38 6.24 1.67 -7.63
CA ALA A 38 5.16 1.99 -6.69
C ALA A 38 5.04 0.85 -5.68
N MET A 39 5.03 1.19 -4.39
CA MET A 39 4.84 0.24 -3.29
C MET A 39 3.56 0.57 -2.51
N CYS A 40 2.78 -0.45 -2.18
CA CYS A 40 1.71 -0.38 -1.19
C CYS A 40 2.02 -1.38 -0.08
N VAL A 41 1.89 -0.93 1.17
CA VAL A 41 2.10 -1.75 2.36
C VAL A 41 0.77 -1.80 3.13
N PHE A 42 0.25 -3.00 3.37
CA PHE A 42 -0.81 -3.26 4.33
C PHE A 42 -0.19 -3.84 5.59
N SER A 43 -0.63 -3.40 6.76
CA SER A 43 -0.21 -3.99 8.04
C SER A 43 -1.45 -4.39 8.84
N LEU A 44 -1.45 -5.62 9.33
CA LEU A 44 -2.53 -6.24 10.10
C LEU A 44 -2.00 -6.58 11.50
N ALA A 45 -2.51 -5.90 12.52
CA ALA A 45 -2.28 -6.24 13.91
C ALA A 45 -3.53 -6.90 14.49
N LEU A 46 -3.41 -8.11 15.02
CA LEU A 46 -4.56 -8.84 15.58
C LEU A 46 -4.96 -8.35 16.99
N GLY A 47 -4.13 -7.51 17.60
CA GLY A 47 -4.36 -6.94 18.91
C GLY A 47 -3.36 -5.84 19.24
N PRO A 48 -3.59 -5.08 20.32
CA PRO A 48 -2.80 -3.91 20.70
C PRO A 48 -1.33 -4.21 21.06
N ASN A 49 -0.99 -5.47 21.35
CA ASN A 49 0.37 -5.91 21.69
C ASN A 49 0.87 -7.00 20.73
N THR A 50 0.21 -7.18 19.59
CA THR A 50 0.62 -8.17 18.58
C THR A 50 1.46 -7.48 17.53
N GLU A 51 2.58 -8.12 17.17
CA GLU A 51 3.43 -7.62 16.09
C GLU A 51 2.65 -7.60 14.76
N PRO A 52 2.57 -6.46 14.06
CA PRO A 52 1.78 -6.35 12.85
C PRO A 52 2.35 -7.19 11.71
N MET A 53 1.53 -8.06 11.13
CA MET A 53 1.88 -8.74 9.89
C MET A 53 1.81 -7.76 8.72
N THR A 54 2.86 -7.72 7.90
CA THR A 54 3.00 -6.72 6.84
C THR A 54 2.99 -7.38 5.46
N PHE A 55 2.16 -6.84 4.55
CA PHE A 55 2.00 -7.29 3.17
C PHE A 55 2.42 -6.18 2.22
N VAL A 56 3.36 -6.48 1.32
CA VAL A 56 3.99 -5.48 0.45
C VAL A 56 3.71 -5.80 -1.01
N GLY A 57 2.94 -4.96 -1.70
CA GLY A 57 2.77 -5.03 -3.16
C GLY A 57 3.66 -4.02 -3.86
N LYS A 58 4.44 -4.48 -4.85
CA LYS A 58 5.31 -3.63 -5.69
C LYS A 58 4.96 -3.77 -7.17
N THR A 59 5.06 -2.67 -7.92
CA THR A 59 4.95 -2.68 -9.38
C THR A 59 6.07 -1.87 -10.02
N LEU A 60 6.79 -2.51 -10.94
CA LEU A 60 7.74 -1.88 -11.85
C LEU A 60 6.94 -1.46 -13.09
N GLU A 61 6.60 -0.16 -13.12
CA GLU A 61 6.14 0.69 -14.23
C GLU A 61 5.07 0.29 -15.27
N GLU A 62 4.44 -0.88 -15.25
CA GLU A 62 3.23 -1.11 -16.08
C GLU A 62 1.94 -0.72 -15.34
N LYS A 63 1.71 0.59 -15.20
CA LYS A 63 0.52 1.15 -14.55
C LYS A 63 -0.82 0.82 -15.22
N ASN A 64 -0.81 0.11 -16.36
CA ASN A 64 -2.01 -0.20 -17.14
C ASN A 64 -2.54 -1.62 -16.98
N LYS A 65 -1.93 -2.52 -16.19
CA LYS A 65 -2.49 -3.87 -16.00
C LYS A 65 -2.72 -4.30 -14.56
N ILE A 66 -1.96 -3.85 -13.54
CA ILE A 66 -2.26 -4.19 -12.14
C ILE A 66 -1.79 -3.08 -11.20
N SER A 67 -2.71 -2.52 -10.39
CA SER A 67 -2.38 -1.54 -9.35
C SER A 67 -1.47 -2.16 -8.26
N HIS A 68 -0.43 -1.44 -7.82
CA HIS A 68 0.39 -1.81 -6.65
C HIS A 68 -0.46 -2.07 -5.40
N ARG A 69 -1.57 -1.33 -5.24
CA ARG A 69 -2.57 -1.56 -4.19
C ARG A 69 -3.33 -2.86 -4.40
N GLY A 70 -3.66 -3.20 -5.65
CA GLY A 70 -4.33 -4.45 -6.02
C GLY A 70 -3.47 -5.68 -5.69
N LYS A 71 -2.18 -5.64 -6.02
CA LYS A 71 -1.22 -6.70 -5.65
C LYS A 71 -1.07 -6.86 -4.14
N ALA A 72 -0.98 -5.74 -3.42
CA ALA A 72 -0.89 -5.76 -1.97
C ALA A 72 -2.20 -6.31 -1.33
N LEU A 73 -3.36 -6.00 -1.91
CA LEU A 73 -4.66 -6.50 -1.47
C LEU A 73 -4.83 -8.00 -1.76
N GLU A 74 -4.30 -8.49 -2.88
CA GLU A 74 -4.30 -9.92 -3.21
C GLU A 74 -3.54 -10.74 -2.16
N LEU A 75 -2.39 -10.24 -1.68
CA LEU A 75 -1.63 -10.86 -0.60
C LEU A 75 -2.41 -10.90 0.72
N VAL A 76 -3.17 -9.84 1.03
CA VAL A 76 -4.05 -9.83 2.22
C VAL A 76 -5.17 -10.87 2.07
N LYS A 77 -5.77 -10.98 0.88
CA LYS A 77 -6.85 -11.94 0.60
C LYS A 77 -6.37 -13.38 0.66
N SER A 78 -5.20 -13.70 0.09
CA SER A 78 -4.64 -15.06 0.16
C SER A 78 -4.33 -15.46 1.59
N HIS A 79 -3.72 -14.56 2.37
CA HIS A 79 -3.45 -14.81 3.79
C HIS A 79 -4.75 -15.01 4.58
N SER A 80 -5.79 -14.24 4.30
CA SER A 80 -7.09 -14.38 4.99
C SER A 80 -7.77 -15.72 4.68
N ALA A 81 -7.65 -16.22 3.46
CA ALA A 81 -8.18 -17.52 3.05
C ALA A 81 -7.46 -18.71 3.74
N GLU A 82 -6.14 -18.60 3.93
CA GLU A 82 -5.33 -19.60 4.61
C GLU A 82 -5.48 -19.55 6.14
N ALA A 83 -5.50 -18.34 6.71
CA ALA A 83 -5.58 -18.12 8.15
C ALA A 83 -6.99 -18.23 8.74
N ARG A 84 -8.02 -18.49 7.92
CA ARG A 84 -9.46 -18.50 8.31
C ARG A 84 -9.90 -17.23 9.07
N TYR A 85 -9.28 -16.10 8.80
CA TYR A 85 -9.65 -14.85 9.45
C TYR A 85 -10.90 -14.28 8.76
N THR A 86 -12.01 -14.12 9.49
CA THR A 86 -13.21 -13.48 8.96
C THR A 86 -13.09 -11.96 9.08
N PHE A 87 -12.80 -11.30 7.96
CA PHE A 87 -12.90 -9.85 7.88
C PHE A 87 -14.38 -9.45 7.93
N GLN A 88 -14.81 -8.71 8.95
CA GLN A 88 -16.12 -8.07 8.93
C GLN A 88 -16.05 -6.92 7.92
N THR A 89 -16.57 -7.13 6.71
CA THR A 89 -16.96 -6.01 5.86
C THR A 89 -18.26 -5.46 6.42
N ASP A 90 -18.20 -4.34 7.13
CA ASP A 90 -19.39 -3.56 7.41
C ASP A 90 -19.90 -2.97 6.09
N THR A 91 -20.63 -3.77 5.34
CA THR A 91 -21.52 -3.31 4.28
C THR A 91 -22.81 -2.85 4.96
N THR A 92 -22.71 -1.78 5.75
CA THR A 92 -23.87 -1.02 6.20
C THR A 92 -23.70 0.38 5.65
N ALA A 93 -24.13 0.55 4.40
CA ALA A 93 -24.56 1.83 3.86
C ALA A 93 -26.08 1.91 4.03
#